data_AF-A0A2D6MWU8-F1
#
_entry.id   AF-A0A2D6MWU8-F1
#
_cell.length_a   1.000
_cell.length_b   1.000
_cell.length_c   1.000
_cell.angle_alpha   90.00
_cell.angle_beta   90.00
_cell.angle_gamma   90.00
#
_symmetry.space_group_name_H-M   'P 1'
#
loop_
_entity.id
_entity.type
_entity.pdbx_description
1 polymer ?
#
loop_
_entity_poly.entity_id
_entity_poly.type
_entity_poly.pdbx_seq_one_letter_code
_entity_poly.pdbx_strand_id
1 'polypeptide(L)'
;MGSIEVLDPTGRTRGGEIPLAPRLSDLQGMALAFFDNSKWNARPLLDGIAKTVREQHASDVQTTLCEYDNLDHYAEDAETTAYIEDLSRYDGVVIAVGD
;
A
#
# COMPACT_ATOMS: atom_id res chain seq x y z
N MET A 1 -37.37 1.94 -42.42
CA MET A 1 -36.01 2.19 -41.89
C MET A 1 -36.03 1.81 -40.42
N GLY A 2 -35.44 0.66 -40.08
CA GLY A 2 -35.42 0.17 -38.70
C GLY A 2 -34.17 0.67 -37.98
N SER A 3 -34.34 1.25 -36.80
CA SER A 3 -33.24 1.61 -35.90
C SER A 3 -32.74 0.35 -35.18
N ILE A 4 -31.42 0.17 -35.13
CA ILE A 4 -30.78 -0.87 -34.32
C ILE A 4 -30.52 -0.27 -32.93
N GLU A 5 -31.03 -0.95 -31.90
CA GLU A 5 -30.72 -0.62 -30.52
C GLU A 5 -29.32 -1.16 -30.17
N VAL A 6 -28.41 -0.28 -29.80
CA VAL A 6 -27.05 -0.63 -29.36
C VAL A 6 -27.06 -0.60 -27.83
N LEU A 7 -26.97 -1.78 -27.22
CA LEU A 7 -26.85 -1.93 -25.77
C LEU A 7 -25.38 -1.77 -25.37
N ASP A 8 -25.08 -0.81 -24.50
CA ASP A 8 -23.75 -0.60 -23.94
C ASP A 8 -23.57 -1.51 -22.70
N PRO A 9 -22.75 -2.58 -22.79
CA PRO A 9 -22.53 -3.50 -21.67
C PRO A 9 -21.72 -2.87 -20.54
N THR A 10 -21.11 -1.70 -20.77
CA THR A 10 -20.31 -0.96 -19.79
C THR A 10 -21.11 0.07 -19.00
N GLY A 11 -22.45 0.07 -19.18
CA GLY A 11 -23.43 0.99 -18.60
C GLY A 11 -22.88 1.88 -17.50
N ARG A 12 -22.71 3.18 -17.80
CA ARG A 12 -22.12 4.20 -16.92
C ARG A 12 -22.42 3.94 -15.45
N THR A 13 -21.44 3.39 -14.74
CA THR A 13 -21.53 3.17 -13.30
C THR A 13 -21.59 4.53 -12.60
N ARG A 14 -22.78 4.90 -12.12
CA ARG A 14 -22.93 5.95 -11.09
C ARG A 14 -22.50 5.37 -9.74
N GLY A 15 -21.24 5.00 -9.61
CA GLY A 15 -20.62 4.65 -8.33
C GLY A 15 -19.57 5.69 -8.04
N GLY A 16 -19.76 6.49 -6.99
CA GLY A 16 -18.65 7.28 -6.46
C GLY A 16 -17.57 6.34 -5.92
N GLU A 17 -16.30 6.70 -6.01
CA GLU A 17 -15.22 5.96 -5.36
C GLU A 17 -15.46 5.95 -3.85
N ILE A 18 -15.73 4.78 -3.28
CA ILE A 18 -15.78 4.58 -1.84
C ILE A 18 -14.44 3.97 -1.43
N PRO A 19 -13.63 4.66 -0.60
CA PRO A 19 -12.35 4.11 -0.18
C PRO A 19 -12.57 2.89 0.72
N LEU A 20 -11.85 1.80 0.43
CA LEU A 20 -11.92 0.54 1.19
C LEU A 20 -11.21 0.62 2.54
N ALA A 21 -10.40 1.66 2.76
CA ALA A 21 -9.69 1.93 4.00
C ALA A 21 -9.66 3.45 4.25
N PRO A 22 -9.53 3.91 5.51
CA PRO A 22 -9.27 5.30 5.83
C PRO A 22 -8.07 5.81 5.01
N ARG A 23 -8.25 6.92 4.30
CA ARG A 23 -7.16 7.57 3.57
C ARG A 23 -6.51 8.60 4.48
N LEU A 24 -5.18 8.56 4.58
CA LEU A 24 -4.41 9.63 5.22
C LEU A 24 -4.59 10.91 4.39
N SER A 25 -5.05 11.99 5.03
CA SER A 25 -5.25 13.30 4.38
C SER A 25 -3.96 14.10 4.24
N ASP A 26 -3.02 13.85 5.14
CA ASP A 26 -1.70 14.45 5.22
C ASP A 26 -0.74 13.48 5.91
N LEU A 27 0.55 13.83 5.91
CA LEU A 27 1.61 13.01 6.50
C LEU A 27 2.09 13.57 7.84
N GLN A 28 1.43 14.60 8.39
CA GLN A 28 1.94 15.32 9.56
C GLN A 28 1.71 14.55 10.86
N GLY A 29 2.78 14.32 11.60
CA GLY A 29 2.83 13.46 12.78
C GLY A 29 2.73 11.95 12.49
N MET A 30 2.68 11.53 11.22
CA MET A 30 2.37 10.14 10.86
C MET A 30 3.60 9.23 10.98
N ALA A 31 3.38 7.97 11.36
CA ALA A 31 4.35 6.89 11.31
C ALA A 31 4.05 5.97 10.13
N LEU A 32 4.96 5.93 9.15
CA LEU A 32 4.86 5.08 7.97
C LEU A 32 5.84 3.91 8.04
N ALA A 33 5.34 2.70 7.76
CA ALA A 33 6.17 1.53 7.50
C ALA A 33 6.39 1.34 6.00
N PHE A 34 7.62 1.10 5.58
CA PHE A 34 7.99 0.65 4.25
C PHE A 34 8.25 -0.84 4.33
N PHE A 35 7.30 -1.63 3.82
CA PHE A 35 7.28 -3.06 3.95
C PHE A 35 7.90 -3.72 2.71
N ASP A 36 9.07 -4.32 2.91
CA ASP A 36 9.79 -5.10 1.92
C ASP A 36 9.31 -6.55 1.94
N ASN A 37 8.47 -6.91 0.97
CA ASN A 37 7.95 -8.26 0.79
C ASN A 37 8.92 -9.18 0.03
N SER A 38 10.20 -8.80 -0.05
CA SER A 38 11.27 -9.54 -0.72
C SER A 38 11.04 -9.79 -2.21
N LYS A 39 10.13 -9.06 -2.86
CA LYS A 39 9.97 -9.10 -4.32
C LYS A 39 11.20 -8.49 -5.01
N TRP A 40 11.49 -8.99 -6.21
CA TRP A 40 12.61 -8.48 -7.01
C TRP A 40 12.51 -6.95 -7.17
N ASN A 41 13.60 -6.25 -6.86
CA ASN A 41 13.70 -4.78 -6.87
C ASN A 41 12.75 -4.01 -5.91
N ALA A 42 12.04 -4.66 -4.99
CA ALA A 42 11.20 -3.97 -4.00
C ALA A 42 12.04 -3.04 -3.12
N ARG A 43 13.16 -3.54 -2.60
CA ARG A 43 14.02 -2.81 -1.68
C ARG A 43 14.56 -1.47 -2.23
N PRO A 44 15.23 -1.41 -3.40
CA PRO A 44 15.70 -0.12 -3.94
C PRO A 44 14.57 0.87 -4.19
N LEU A 45 13.38 0.39 -4.58
CA LEU A 45 12.21 1.25 -4.79
C LEU A 45 11.72 1.83 -3.47
N LEU A 46 11.53 0.98 -2.46
CA LEU A 46 11.06 1.40 -1.13
C LEU A 46 12.03 2.37 -0.46
N ASP A 47 13.34 2.11 -0.56
CA ASP A 47 14.37 3.03 -0.06
C ASP A 47 14.32 4.39 -0.76
N GLY A 48 14.12 4.40 -2.08
CA GLY A 48 13.94 5.61 -2.87
C GLY A 48 12.72 6.42 -2.44
N ILE A 49 11.57 5.75 -2.26
CA ILE A 49 10.34 6.42 -1.81
C ILE A 49 10.50 6.95 -0.37
N ALA A 50 11.05 6.15 0.55
CA ALA A 50 11.29 6.57 1.93
C ALA A 50 12.21 7.79 1.99
N LYS A 51 13.26 7.82 1.16
CA LYS A 51 14.12 8.99 1.01
C LYS A 51 13.35 10.21 0.51
N THR A 52 12.58 10.08 -0.56
CA THR A 52 11.78 11.19 -1.11
C THR A 52 10.77 11.73 -0.09
N VAL A 53 10.09 10.85 0.64
CA VAL A 53 9.15 11.22 1.71
C VAL A 53 9.86 12.02 2.80
N ARG A 54 11.01 11.55 3.28
CA ARG A 54 11.82 12.30 4.26
C ARG A 54 12.32 13.63 3.70
N GLU A 55 12.71 13.72 2.44
CA GLU A 55 13.19 14.97 1.85
C GLU A 55 12.07 16.01 1.70
N GLN A 56 10.84 15.57 1.42
CA GLN A 56 9.69 16.44 1.22
C GLN A 56 8.93 16.77 2.52
N HIS A 57 9.06 15.92 3.55
CA HIS A 57 8.28 15.99 4.80
C HIS A 57 9.12 15.78 6.07
N ALA A 58 10.41 16.16 6.04
CA ALA A 58 11.47 15.77 6.97
C ALA A 58 11.15 15.79 8.48
N SER A 59 10.36 16.76 8.94
CA SER A 59 9.99 16.93 10.35
C SER A 59 8.60 16.40 10.70
N ASP A 60 7.82 16.05 9.68
CA ASP A 60 6.39 15.79 9.81
C ASP A 60 6.08 14.30 9.77
N VAL A 61 6.96 13.45 9.25
CA VAL A 61 6.68 12.01 9.11
C VAL A 61 7.82 11.14 9.64
N GLN A 62 7.46 10.16 10.46
CA GLN A 62 8.36 9.08 10.88
C GLN A 62 8.28 7.96 9.85
N THR A 63 9.42 7.41 9.47
CA THR A 63 9.49 6.36 8.46
C THR A 63 10.36 5.22 8.96
N THR A 64 9.82 4.01 8.96
CA THR A 64 10.55 2.79 9.34
C THR A 64 10.56 1.82 8.18
N LEU A 65 11.70 1.19 7.94
CA LEU A 65 11.81 0.11 6.98
C LEU A 65 11.58 -1.21 7.71
N CYS A 66 10.58 -1.97 7.27
CA CYS A 66 10.19 -3.26 7.83
C CYS A 66 10.54 -4.33 6.81
N GLU A 67 11.46 -5.22 7.17
CA GLU A 67 11.86 -6.34 6.32
C GLU A 67 10.99 -7.56 6.64
N TYR A 68 10.61 -8.30 5.61
CA TYR A 68 10.01 -9.63 5.72
C TYR A 68 10.97 -10.68 5.20
N ASP A 69 11.70 -11.30 6.12
CA ASP A 69 12.76 -12.26 5.82
C ASP A 69 12.21 -13.70 5.71
N ASN A 70 11.18 -13.90 4.90
CA ASN A 70 10.56 -15.21 4.69
C ASN A 70 10.22 -15.39 3.20
N LEU A 71 11.27 -15.57 2.39
CA LEU A 71 11.17 -15.80 0.94
C LEU A 71 10.58 -17.15 0.54
N ASP A 72 10.41 -18.09 1.49
CA ASP A 72 10.13 -19.49 1.14
C ASP A 72 8.86 -20.11 1.74
N HIS A 73 8.08 -19.44 2.59
CA HIS A 73 6.92 -20.07 3.23
C HIS A 73 5.66 -19.23 3.17
N TYR A 74 4.53 -19.90 2.89
CA TYR A 74 3.24 -19.48 3.41
C TYR A 74 3.41 -19.32 4.92
N ALA A 75 3.52 -18.09 5.39
CA ALA A 75 3.60 -17.80 6.82
C ALA A 75 2.47 -18.55 7.52
N GLU A 76 2.79 -19.31 8.57
CA GLU A 76 1.75 -19.92 9.39
C GLU A 76 0.83 -18.80 9.92
N ASP A 77 -0.46 -19.09 10.12
CA ASP A 77 -1.47 -18.09 10.51
C ASP A 77 -1.02 -17.23 11.72
N ALA A 78 -0.25 -17.82 12.64
CA ALA A 78 0.31 -17.15 13.80
C ALA A 78 1.41 -16.12 13.46
N GLU A 79 2.32 -16.43 12.53
CA GLU A 79 3.36 -15.50 12.09
C GLU A 79 2.75 -14.32 11.32
N THR A 80 1.76 -14.61 10.47
CA THR A 80 1.01 -13.58 9.75
C THR A 80 0.28 -12.65 10.72
N THR A 81 -0.35 -13.20 11.76
CA THR A 81 -1.07 -12.41 12.77
C THR A 81 -0.13 -11.50 13.55
N ALA A 82 0.98 -12.04 14.06
CA ALA A 82 1.98 -11.26 14.78
C ALA A 82 2.57 -10.13 13.90
N TYR A 83 2.74 -10.39 12.61
CA TYR A 83 3.25 -9.40 11.67
C TYR A 83 2.22 -8.30 11.35
N ILE A 84 0.95 -8.65 11.21
CA ILE A 84 -0.13 -7.67 11.07
C ILE A 84 -0.25 -6.81 12.33
N GLU A 85 -0.14 -7.41 13.51
CA GLU A 85 -0.11 -6.68 14.79
C GLU A 85 1.10 -5.73 14.85
N ASP A 86 2.26 -6.18 14.41
CA ASP A 86 3.47 -5.35 14.30
C ASP A 86 3.27 -4.16 13.36
N LEU A 87 2.63 -4.36 12.21
CA LEU A 87 2.32 -3.29 11.24
C LEU A 87 1.21 -2.35 11.72
N SER A 88 0.31 -2.81 12.60
CA SER A 88 -0.83 -2.02 13.09
C SER A 88 -0.44 -0.81 13.94
N ARG A 89 0.82 -0.73 14.39
CA ARG A 89 1.37 0.43 15.11
C ARG A 89 1.67 1.62 14.21
N TYR A 90 1.68 1.43 12.90
CA TYR A 90 1.94 2.48 11.93
C TYR A 90 0.63 3.02 11.38
N ASP A 91 0.59 4.33 11.12
CA ASP A 91 -0.58 5.00 10.53
C ASP A 91 -0.76 4.63 9.05
N GLY A 92 0.31 4.19 8.39
CA GLY A 92 0.27 3.73 7.01
C GLY A 92 1.39 2.75 6.68
N VAL A 93 1.12 1.88 5.71
CA VAL A 93 2.10 0.90 5.20
C VAL A 93 2.25 1.07 3.70
N VAL A 94 3.49 1.19 3.24
CA VAL A 94 3.87 1.24 1.83
C VAL A 94 4.48 -0.11 1.48
N ILE A 95 3.88 -0.80 0.53
CA ILE A 95 4.36 -2.07 -0.01
C ILE A 95 4.64 -1.92 -1.50
N ALA A 96 5.76 -2.49 -1.96
CA ALA A 96 6.01 -2.64 -3.39
C ALA A 96 5.37 -3.95 -3.87
N VAL A 97 4.41 -3.86 -4.77
CA VAL A 97 3.79 -5.04 -5.41
C VAL A 97 4.39 -5.18 -6.80
N GLY A 98 5.08 -6.28 -7.04
CA GLY A 98 5.59 -6.70 -8.35
C GLY A 98 4.87 -7.96 -8.82
N ASP A 99 4.65 -8.05 -10.14
CA ASP A 99 4.07 -9.21 -10.83
C ASP A 99 5.03 -10.42 -10.80
#